data_AF-A0A6V7HR21-F1
#
_entry.id   AF-A0A6V7HR21-F1
#
_cell.length_a   1.000
_cell.length_b   1.000
_cell.length_c   1.000
_cell.angle_alpha   90.00
_cell.angle_beta   90.00
_cell.angle_gamma   90.00
#
_symmetry.space_group_name_H-M   'P 1'
#
loop_
_entity.id
_entity.type
_entity.pdbx_description
1 polymer ?
#
loop_
_entity_poly.entity_id
_entity_poly.type
_entity_poly.pdbx_seq_one_letter_code
_entity_poly.pdbx_strand_id
1 'polypeptide(L)'
;LTRRRPHQRRMKSPFPRDSAHHDTDSDIVTNHNRRLRDIEFYNEHKSKLEAHKRQRATATAQSRHRRAATARKERVWDHGVIPYEIDGNFSGAHKALFKQAMRHWENFTCVKFVERASREHPNYIVFTERPCG
;
A
#
# COMPACT_ATOMS: atom_id res chain seq x y z
N LEU A 1 3.99 21.53 -4.15
CA LEU A 1 4.41 20.27 -3.52
C LEU A 1 5.25 19.45 -4.51
N THR A 2 6.56 19.69 -4.54
CA THR A 2 7.49 19.08 -5.50
C THR A 2 7.92 17.69 -5.05
N ARG A 3 7.69 16.68 -5.89
CA ARG A 3 8.10 15.28 -5.67
C ARG A 3 9.63 15.20 -5.71
N ARG A 4 10.28 14.89 -4.59
CA ARG A 4 11.73 14.64 -4.54
C ARG A 4 12.06 13.36 -5.33
N ARG A 5 13.01 13.43 -6.26
CA ARG A 5 13.56 12.26 -6.97
C ARG A 5 14.35 11.38 -5.98
N PRO A 6 14.27 10.05 -6.06
CA PRO A 6 15.10 9.19 -5.21
C PRO A 6 16.56 9.26 -5.67
N HIS A 7 17.46 9.47 -4.71
CA HIS A 7 18.90 9.42 -4.92
C HIS A 7 19.28 7.99 -5.34
N GLN A 8 19.70 7.79 -6.59
CA GLN A 8 20.28 6.50 -6.99
C GLN A 8 21.58 6.32 -6.18
N ARG A 9 21.64 5.23 -5.41
CA ARG A 9 22.88 4.80 -4.75
C ARG A 9 23.82 4.31 -5.84
N ARG A 10 24.92 5.04 -6.05
CA ARG A 10 26.02 4.63 -6.93
C ARG A 10 26.64 3.36 -6.35
N MET A 11 26.43 2.22 -6.99
CA MET A 11 27.14 0.99 -6.65
C MET A 11 28.64 1.22 -6.88
N LYS A 12 29.45 1.01 -5.85
CA LYS A 12 30.91 1.06 -5.97
C LYS A 12 31.38 -0.21 -6.68
N SER A 13 32.24 -0.04 -7.68
CA SER A 13 32.92 -1.12 -8.40
C SER A 13 33.75 -1.98 -7.44
N PRO A 14 33.80 -3.32 -7.59
CA PRO A 14 34.51 -4.20 -6.66
C PRO A 14 36.01 -4.35 -6.91
N PHE A 15 36.57 -3.75 -7.97
CA PHE A 15 37.95 -4.05 -8.38
C PHE A 15 38.98 -2.98 -8.00
N PRO A 16 40.20 -3.36 -7.58
CA PRO A 16 41.24 -2.44 -7.14
C PRO A 16 41.74 -1.54 -8.28
N ARG A 17 42.20 -0.34 -7.92
CA ARG A 17 42.87 0.59 -8.84
C ARG A 17 44.36 0.27 -8.82
N ASP A 18 44.85 -0.36 -9.88
CA ASP A 18 46.29 -0.47 -10.09
C ASP A 18 46.82 0.79 -10.79
N SER A 19 47.99 1.23 -10.32
CA SER A 19 48.64 2.48 -10.73
C SER A 19 49.66 2.23 -11.84
N ALA A 20 49.65 3.13 -12.82
CA ALA A 20 50.69 3.47 -13.80
C ALA A 20 51.08 2.43 -14.88
N HIS A 21 50.99 2.83 -16.16
CA HIS A 21 52.13 3.23 -17.00
C HIS A 21 51.64 3.78 -18.36
N HIS A 22 52.44 4.65 -18.99
CA HIS A 22 52.17 5.27 -20.30
C HIS A 22 52.50 4.30 -21.44
N ASP A 23 51.49 3.90 -22.23
CA ASP A 23 51.62 3.55 -23.66
C ASP A 23 50.23 3.65 -24.33
N THR A 24 50.02 4.65 -25.17
CA THR A 24 48.68 5.24 -25.43
C THR A 24 47.90 4.66 -26.61
N ASP A 25 48.30 3.54 -27.20
CA ASP A 25 47.54 2.93 -28.33
C ASP A 25 47.01 1.51 -28.00
N SER A 26 47.77 0.70 -27.27
CA SER A 26 47.37 -0.66 -26.86
C SER A 26 46.29 -0.67 -25.76
N ASP A 27 46.32 0.31 -24.86
CA ASP A 27 45.34 0.48 -23.78
C ASP A 27 43.95 0.87 -24.30
N ILE A 28 43.90 1.65 -25.40
CA ILE A 28 42.64 2.07 -26.02
C ILE A 28 41.93 0.86 -26.63
N VAL A 29 42.66 0.02 -27.37
CA VAL A 29 42.13 -1.22 -27.96
C VAL A 29 41.70 -2.20 -26.86
N THR A 30 42.49 -2.31 -25.78
CA THR A 30 42.19 -3.19 -24.64
C THR A 30 40.93 -2.75 -23.88
N ASN A 31 40.75 -1.44 -23.66
CA ASN A 31 39.57 -0.91 -22.99
C ASN A 31 38.32 -0.97 -23.88
N HIS A 32 38.47 -0.74 -25.20
CA HIS A 32 37.41 -0.96 -26.18
C HIS A 32 36.95 -2.43 -26.17
N ASN A 33 37.89 -3.37 -26.18
CA ASN A 33 37.59 -4.80 -26.10
C ASN A 33 36.91 -5.20 -24.78
N ARG A 34 37.30 -4.58 -23.66
CA ARG A 34 36.62 -4.78 -22.37
C ARG A 34 35.17 -4.26 -22.41
N ARG A 35 34.96 -3.07 -22.96
CA ARG A 35 33.62 -2.46 -23.10
C ARG A 35 32.72 -3.26 -24.05
N LEU A 36 33.26 -3.82 -25.13
CA LEU A 36 32.52 -4.71 -26.01
C LEU A 36 32.09 -5.99 -25.28
N ARG A 37 32.97 -6.60 -24.49
CA ARG A 37 32.62 -7.77 -23.66
C ARG A 37 31.53 -7.47 -22.62
N ASP A 38 31.57 -6.29 -22.00
CA ASP A 38 30.52 -5.88 -21.06
C ASP A 38 29.16 -5.66 -21.76
N ILE A 39 29.17 -5.12 -22.99
CA ILE A 39 27.96 -4.94 -23.82
C ILE A 39 27.43 -6.29 -24.30
N GLU A 40 28.29 -7.19 -24.76
CA GLU A 40 27.94 -8.56 -25.17
C GLU A 40 27.34 -9.34 -24.00
N PHE A 41 27.99 -9.31 -22.83
CA PHE A 41 27.49 -9.92 -21.61
C PHE A 41 26.13 -9.37 -21.20
N TYR A 42 25.93 -8.05 -21.29
CA TYR A 42 24.64 -7.42 -21.03
C TYR A 42 23.56 -7.89 -22.02
N ASN A 43 23.88 -7.95 -23.31
CA ASN A 43 22.94 -8.38 -24.35
C ASN A 43 22.56 -9.85 -24.21
N GLU A 44 23.50 -10.72 -23.85
CA GLU A 44 23.28 -12.14 -23.60
C GLU A 44 22.31 -12.38 -22.43
N HIS A 45 22.39 -11.54 -21.38
CA HIS A 45 21.59 -11.67 -20.17
C HIS A 45 20.32 -10.80 -20.17
N LYS A 46 20.13 -9.93 -21.18
CA LYS A 46 19.00 -9.00 -21.29
C LYS A 46 17.65 -9.72 -21.32
N SER A 47 17.56 -10.82 -22.06
CA SER A 47 16.33 -11.61 -22.20
C SER A 47 15.86 -12.18 -20.84
N LYS A 48 16.79 -12.67 -20.02
CA LYS A 48 16.53 -13.18 -18.67
C LYS A 48 16.05 -12.06 -17.73
N LEU A 49 16.68 -10.89 -17.78
CA LEU A 49 16.29 -9.73 -16.98
C LEU A 49 14.88 -9.23 -17.35
N GLU A 50 14.58 -9.17 -18.65
CA GLU A 50 13.26 -8.77 -19.15
C GLU A 50 12.18 -9.80 -18.78
N ALA A 51 12.47 -11.10 -18.89
CA ALA A 51 11.57 -12.16 -18.44
C ALA A 51 11.27 -12.08 -16.94
N HIS A 52 12.29 -11.87 -16.10
CA HIS A 52 12.14 -11.73 -14.65
C HIS A 52 11.34 -10.47 -14.26
N LYS A 53 11.47 -9.39 -15.04
CA LYS A 53 10.70 -8.15 -14.88
C LYS A 53 9.23 -8.35 -15.29
N ARG A 54 8.96 -9.08 -16.38
CA ARG A 54 7.61 -9.47 -16.80
C ARG A 54 6.94 -10.36 -15.74
N GLN A 55 7.65 -11.34 -15.21
CA GLN A 55 7.17 -12.22 -14.13
C GLN A 55 6.90 -11.45 -12.82
N ARG A 56 7.74 -10.47 -12.44
CA ARG A 56 7.45 -9.60 -11.28
C ARG A 56 6.27 -8.66 -11.54
N ALA A 57 6.08 -8.17 -12.76
CA ALA A 57 4.92 -7.34 -13.11
C ALA A 57 3.61 -8.15 -13.04
N THR A 58 3.62 -9.41 -13.50
CA THR A 58 2.44 -10.29 -13.39
C THR A 58 2.20 -10.77 -11.95
N ALA A 59 3.26 -11.08 -11.18
CA ALA A 59 3.16 -11.49 -9.78
C ALA A 59 2.69 -10.35 -8.84
N THR A 60 3.06 -9.09 -9.12
CA THR A 60 2.56 -7.93 -8.34
C THR A 60 1.12 -7.54 -8.68
N ALA A 61 0.62 -7.96 -9.85
CA ALA A 61 -0.78 -7.80 -10.25
C ALA A 61 -1.68 -8.92 -9.70
N GLN A 62 -1.12 -10.08 -9.36
CA GLN A 62 -1.88 -11.17 -8.73
C GLN A 62 -2.17 -10.86 -7.25
N SER A 63 -3.42 -10.46 -7.00
CA SER A 63 -4.12 -10.58 -5.72
C SER A 63 -3.62 -9.72 -4.56
N ARG A 64 -3.63 -8.39 -4.72
CA ARG A 64 -3.94 -7.57 -3.54
C ARG A 64 -5.41 -7.81 -3.21
N HIS A 65 -5.67 -8.53 -2.12
CA HIS A 65 -7.02 -8.72 -1.60
C HIS A 65 -7.73 -7.37 -1.52
N ARG A 66 -8.84 -7.23 -2.25
CA ARG A 66 -9.65 -6.01 -2.20
C ARG A 66 -10.18 -5.89 -0.78
N ARG A 67 -9.83 -4.78 -0.12
CA ARG A 67 -10.35 -4.48 1.21
C ARG A 67 -11.83 -4.12 1.08
N ALA A 68 -12.64 -4.48 2.06
CA ALA A 68 -14.06 -4.10 2.13
C ALA A 68 -14.27 -2.60 2.46
N ALA A 69 -13.19 -1.87 2.77
CA ALA A 69 -13.24 -0.45 3.08
C ALA A 69 -13.47 0.38 1.80
N THR A 70 -14.39 1.35 1.89
CA THR A 70 -14.62 2.33 0.83
C THR A 70 -13.60 3.47 0.90
N ALA A 71 -13.11 3.94 -0.25
CA ALA A 71 -12.19 5.09 -0.36
C ALA A 71 -12.92 6.45 -0.48
N ARG A 72 -14.25 6.44 -0.68
CA ARG A 72 -15.09 7.63 -0.83
C ARG A 72 -15.29 8.30 0.53
N LYS A 73 -14.87 9.57 0.66
CA LYS A 73 -14.89 10.31 1.93
C LYS A 73 -16.31 10.60 2.40
N GLU A 74 -17.24 10.79 1.48
CA GLU A 74 -18.66 11.06 1.74
C GLU A 74 -19.41 9.88 2.39
N ARG A 75 -18.81 8.69 2.45
CA ARG A 75 -19.36 7.52 3.16
C ARG A 75 -18.70 7.30 4.52
N VAL A 76 -17.75 8.16 4.89
CA VAL A 76 -17.09 8.12 6.19
C VAL A 76 -17.85 9.05 7.12
N TRP A 77 -18.07 8.61 8.35
CA TRP A 77 -18.69 9.43 9.39
C TRP A 77 -17.79 10.61 9.76
N ASP A 78 -18.35 11.82 9.69
CA ASP A 78 -17.64 13.04 10.11
C ASP A 78 -17.21 12.91 11.57
N HIS A 79 -15.95 13.27 11.85
CA HIS A 79 -15.32 13.14 13.16
C HIS A 79 -15.30 11.72 13.76
N GLY A 80 -15.64 10.68 12.98
CA GLY A 80 -15.71 9.30 13.46
C GLY A 80 -16.85 9.05 14.45
N VAL A 81 -17.85 9.94 14.52
CA VAL A 81 -19.00 9.80 15.41
C VAL A 81 -20.13 9.10 14.67
N ILE A 82 -20.62 7.99 15.25
CA ILE A 82 -21.72 7.20 14.71
C ILE A 82 -22.92 7.29 15.66
N PRO A 83 -23.94 8.08 15.32
CA PRO A 83 -25.20 8.09 16.05
C PRO A 83 -25.94 6.77 15.86
N TYR A 84 -26.48 6.19 16.94
CA TYR A 84 -27.21 4.93 16.90
C TYR A 84 -28.57 5.00 17.62
N GLU A 85 -29.48 4.14 17.16
CA GLU A 85 -30.77 3.88 17.79
C GLU A 85 -30.99 2.36 17.84
N ILE A 86 -31.55 1.88 18.95
CA ILE A 86 -31.89 0.46 19.12
C ILE A 86 -33.40 0.36 19.24
N ASP A 87 -34.02 -0.42 18.35
CA ASP A 87 -35.45 -0.64 18.37
C ASP A 87 -35.90 -1.28 19.71
N GLY A 88 -37.14 -0.99 20.11
CA GLY A 88 -37.75 -1.53 21.33
C GLY A 88 -37.90 -3.05 21.32
N ASN A 89 -37.86 -3.67 20.13
CA ASN A 89 -38.09 -5.11 19.93
C ASN A 89 -36.96 -6.03 20.43
N PHE A 90 -35.83 -5.48 20.87
CA PHE A 90 -34.69 -6.28 21.34
C PHE A 90 -34.71 -6.55 22.84
N SER A 91 -34.41 -7.79 23.22
CA SER A 91 -34.20 -8.17 24.63
C SER A 91 -32.97 -7.47 25.24
N GLY A 92 -32.93 -7.39 26.58
CA GLY A 92 -31.80 -6.78 27.29
C GLY A 92 -30.44 -7.42 26.98
N ALA A 93 -30.43 -8.74 26.74
CA ALA A 93 -29.22 -9.47 26.34
C ALA A 93 -28.69 -9.00 24.98
N HIS A 94 -29.55 -8.81 23.99
CA HIS A 94 -29.16 -8.27 22.68
C HIS A 94 -28.64 -6.83 22.80
N LYS A 95 -29.33 -5.99 23.59
CA LYS A 95 -28.89 -4.61 23.85
C LYS A 95 -27.49 -4.57 24.48
N ALA A 96 -27.20 -5.48 25.41
CA ALA A 96 -25.87 -5.62 26.00
C ALA A 96 -24.83 -6.05 24.96
N LEU A 97 -25.16 -7.01 24.08
CA LEU A 97 -24.27 -7.47 23.01
C LEU A 97 -23.93 -6.34 22.02
N PHE A 98 -24.92 -5.56 21.59
CA PHE A 98 -24.68 -4.40 20.70
C PHE A 98 -23.73 -3.39 21.36
N LYS A 99 -23.96 -3.07 22.64
CA LYS A 99 -23.08 -2.17 23.39
C LYS A 99 -21.67 -2.73 23.56
N GLN A 100 -21.53 -4.04 23.75
CA GLN A 100 -20.21 -4.70 23.81
C GLN A 100 -19.47 -4.59 22.47
N ALA A 101 -20.16 -4.82 21.35
CA ALA A 101 -19.59 -4.66 20.02
C ALA A 101 -19.18 -3.20 19.75
N MET A 102 -20.03 -2.22 20.09
CA MET A 102 -19.68 -0.80 19.98
C MET A 102 -18.42 -0.46 20.76
N ARG A 103 -18.33 -0.86 22.04
CA ARG A 103 -17.13 -0.67 22.88
C ARG A 103 -15.88 -1.30 22.28
N HIS A 104 -16.01 -2.49 21.69
CA HIS A 104 -14.89 -3.14 21.03
C HIS A 104 -14.31 -2.24 19.92
N TRP A 105 -15.16 -1.67 19.07
CA TRP A 105 -14.73 -0.73 18.05
C TRP A 105 -14.09 0.54 18.64
N GLU A 106 -14.65 1.10 19.70
CA GLU A 106 -14.11 2.30 20.36
C GLU A 106 -12.74 2.10 21.01
N ASN A 107 -12.41 0.86 21.38
CA ASN A 107 -11.12 0.52 22.00
C ASN A 107 -9.99 0.37 20.98
N PHE A 108 -10.31 -0.12 19.78
CA PHE A 108 -9.31 -0.44 18.75
C PHE A 108 -9.30 0.54 17.57
N THR A 109 -10.21 1.51 17.56
CA THR A 109 -10.32 2.54 16.51
C THR A 109 -10.67 3.91 17.12
N CYS A 110 -10.58 4.97 16.32
CA CYS A 110 -10.99 6.31 16.73
C CYS A 110 -12.51 6.57 16.58
N VAL A 111 -13.30 5.54 16.28
CA VAL A 111 -14.76 5.65 16.16
C VAL A 111 -15.38 5.85 17.54
N LYS A 112 -16.47 6.61 17.61
CA LYS A 112 -17.28 6.85 18.82
C LYS A 112 -18.76 6.62 18.54
N PHE A 113 -19.47 6.01 19.47
CA PHE A 113 -20.91 5.78 19.38
C PHE A 113 -21.67 6.71 20.32
N VAL A 114 -22.70 7.37 19.81
CA VAL A 114 -23.54 8.29 20.60
C VAL A 114 -25.01 7.93 20.42
N GLU A 115 -25.80 8.11 21.48
CA GLU A 115 -27.25 7.95 21.37
C GLU A 115 -27.82 9.04 20.44
N ARG A 116 -28.73 8.64 19.56
CA ARG A 116 -29.26 9.53 18.53
C ARG A 116 -30.09 10.68 19.12
N ALA A 117 -29.65 11.92 18.88
CA ALA A 117 -30.48 13.12 18.99
C ALA A 117 -31.13 13.45 17.63
N SER A 118 -32.46 13.35 17.54
CA SER A 118 -33.21 13.51 16.27
C SER A 118 -32.98 14.85 15.54
N ARG A 119 -32.61 15.92 16.26
CA ARG A 119 -32.35 17.24 15.68
C ARG A 119 -30.92 17.41 15.16
N GLU A 120 -29.95 16.75 15.79
CA GLU A 120 -28.52 16.94 15.52
C GLU A 120 -27.96 15.86 14.60
N HIS A 121 -28.62 14.71 14.52
CA HIS A 121 -28.12 13.52 13.83
C HIS A 121 -29.09 13.06 12.75
N PRO A 122 -29.06 13.67 11.54
CA PRO A 122 -29.89 13.26 10.41
C PRO A 122 -29.44 11.91 9.85
N ASN A 123 -28.13 11.62 9.87
CA ASN A 123 -27.55 10.34 9.48
C ASN A 123 -27.26 9.53 10.74
N TYR A 124 -27.76 8.30 10.82
CA TYR A 124 -27.58 7.41 11.96
C TYR A 124 -27.76 5.94 11.54
N ILE A 125 -27.31 5.02 12.39
CA ILE A 125 -27.59 3.59 12.22
C ILE A 125 -28.75 3.17 13.13
N VAL A 126 -29.55 2.21 12.67
CA VAL A 126 -30.62 1.60 13.45
C VAL A 126 -30.34 0.12 13.56
N PHE A 127 -30.28 -0.38 14.80
CA PHE A 127 -30.37 -1.82 15.02
C PHE A 127 -31.84 -2.21 14.90
N THR A 128 -32.16 -3.00 13.87
CA THR A 128 -33.51 -3.50 13.59
C THR A 128 -33.43 -4.97 13.17
N GLU A 129 -34.48 -5.73 13.46
CA GLU A 129 -34.64 -7.12 12.99
C GLU A 129 -35.21 -7.19 11.57
N ARG A 130 -35.72 -6.07 11.05
CA ARG A 130 -36.29 -5.99 9.70
C ARG A 130 -35.18 -6.16 8.67
N PRO A 131 -35.44 -6.86 7.55
CA PRO A 131 -34.46 -6.93 6.48
C PRO A 131 -34.16 -5.51 5.98
N CYS A 132 -32.89 -5.12 6.04
CA CYS A 132 -32.38 -3.87 5.48
C CYS A 132 -31.44 -4.20 4.31
N GLY A 133 -31.71 -3.62 3.13
CA GLY A 133 -30.95 -3.87 1.91
C GLY A 133 -31.70 -3.40 0.69
#